data_AF-A0A3D2ILH3-F1
#
_entry.id   AF-A0A3D2ILH3-F1
#
_cell.length_a   1.000
_cell.length_b   1.000
_cell.length_c   1.000
_cell.angle_alpha   90.00
_cell.angle_beta   90.00
_cell.angle_gamma   90.00
#
_symmetry.space_group_name_H-M   'P 1'
#
loop_
_entity.id
_entity.type
_entity.pdbx_description
1 polymer ?
#
loop_
_entity_poly.entity_id
_entity_poly.type
_entity_poly.pdbx_seq_one_letter_code
_entity_poly.pdbx_strand_id
1 'polypeptide(L)'
;TAKVIEASKNLFGENSILEIERPSMAGEDFGFYQEIFPGAFFFVGSGSDESESTYVWHHPKYNVDDRFFLTAAPLMASLVFNG
;
A
#
# COMPACT_ATOMS: atom_id res chain seq x y z
N THR A 1 3.00 -6.15 -10.22
CA THR A 1 2.01 -6.74 -9.28
C THR A 1 2.47 -8.06 -8.68
N ALA A 2 2.81 -9.09 -9.45
CA ALA A 2 3.24 -10.40 -8.91
C ALA A 2 4.38 -10.31 -7.86
N LYS A 3 5.42 -9.51 -8.15
CA LYS A 3 6.54 -9.27 -7.21
C LYS A 3 6.10 -8.64 -5.88
N VAL A 4 5.12 -7.73 -5.91
CA VAL A 4 4.56 -7.11 -4.69
C VAL A 4 3.77 -8.14 -3.88
N ILE A 5 2.96 -8.97 -4.55
CA ILE A 5 2.21 -10.05 -3.92
C ILE A 5 3.16 -11.04 -3.23
N GLU A 6 4.17 -11.51 -3.95
CA GLU A 6 5.15 -12.47 -3.42
C GLU A 6 5.95 -11.90 -2.25
N ALA A 7 6.46 -10.67 -2.38
CA ALA A 7 7.20 -10.00 -1.31
C ALA A 7 6.33 -9.81 -0.05
N SER A 8 5.07 -9.40 -0.19
CA SER A 8 4.13 -9.27 0.93
C SER A 8 3.88 -10.61 1.61
N LYS A 9 3.63 -11.68 0.85
CA LYS A 9 3.42 -13.03 1.40
C LYS A 9 4.64 -13.54 2.16
N ASN A 10 5.83 -13.33 1.61
CA ASN A 10 7.08 -13.76 2.24
C ASN A 10 7.37 -13.02 3.55
N LEU A 11 7.03 -11.73 3.63
CA LEU A 11 7.28 -10.91 4.82
C LEU A 11 6.20 -11.04 5.89
N PHE A 12 4.93 -11.14 5.48
CA PHE A 12 3.78 -10.94 6.37
C PHE A 12 2.78 -12.11 6.34
N GLY A 13 3.04 -13.16 5.57
CA GLY A 13 2.21 -14.36 5.46
C GLY A 13 1.13 -14.29 4.38
N GLU A 14 0.47 -15.43 4.12
CA GLU A 14 -0.48 -15.62 3.00
C GLU A 14 -1.68 -14.67 3.01
N ASN A 15 -2.12 -14.25 4.19
CA ASN A 15 -3.32 -13.40 4.38
C ASN A 15 -3.00 -11.91 4.45
N SER A 16 -1.77 -11.50 4.05
CA SER A 16 -1.31 -10.11 4.14
C SER A 16 -1.84 -9.19 3.03
N ILE A 17 -2.66 -9.73 2.12
CA ILE A 17 -3.09 -9.04 0.92
C ILE A 17 -4.61 -8.96 0.90
N LEU A 18 -5.10 -7.76 0.60
CA LEU A 18 -6.48 -7.50 0.28
C LEU A 18 -6.55 -7.11 -1.19
N GLU A 19 -7.29 -7.89 -1.98
CA GLU A 19 -7.56 -7.54 -3.37
C GLU A 19 -8.65 -6.46 -3.41
N ILE A 20 -8.39 -5.39 -4.15
CA ILE A 20 -9.35 -4.30 -4.31
C ILE A 20 -10.31 -4.69 -5.43
N GLU A 21 -11.54 -5.06 -5.08
CA GLU A 21 -12.55 -5.56 -6.03
C GLU A 21 -12.90 -4.56 -7.14
N ARG A 22 -12.77 -3.25 -6.88
CA ARG A 22 -13.07 -2.19 -7.86
C ARG A 22 -11.92 -1.19 -7.94
N PRO A 23 -11.50 -0.78 -9.16
CA PRO A 23 -10.51 0.28 -9.31
C PRO A 23 -10.89 1.54 -8.54
N SER A 24 -9.89 2.20 -7.98
CA SER A 24 -10.07 3.53 -7.39
C SER A 24 -10.35 4.56 -8.49
N MET A 25 -11.28 5.48 -8.22
CA MET A 25 -11.52 6.66 -9.08
C MET A 25 -10.66 7.87 -8.66
N ALA A 26 -9.74 7.70 -7.71
CA ALA A 26 -8.81 8.76 -7.31
C ALA A 26 -7.89 9.14 -8.47
N GLY A 27 -7.68 10.44 -8.66
CA GLY A 27 -6.65 10.94 -9.57
C GLY A 27 -5.29 10.84 -8.90
N GLU A 28 -4.36 10.09 -9.50
CA GLU A 28 -3.00 9.87 -9.00
C GLU A 28 -2.03 10.06 -10.17
N ASP A 29 -1.04 10.94 -10.00
CA ASP A 29 -0.11 11.30 -11.08
C ASP A 29 0.92 10.19 -11.35
N PHE A 30 1.04 9.22 -10.43
CA PHE A 30 1.86 8.03 -10.63
C PHE A 30 1.51 7.26 -11.92
N GLY A 31 0.26 7.39 -12.38
CA GLY A 31 -0.21 6.82 -13.64
C GLY A 31 0.67 7.20 -14.84
N PHE A 32 1.22 8.43 -14.88
CA PHE A 32 2.11 8.86 -15.96
C PHE A 32 3.42 8.04 -16.02
N TYR A 33 3.96 7.58 -14.88
CA TYR A 33 5.13 6.70 -14.90
C TYR A 33 4.78 5.32 -15.48
N GLN A 34 3.58 4.82 -15.19
CA GLN A 34 3.11 3.50 -15.64
C GLN A 34 2.77 3.46 -17.14
N GLU A 35 2.60 4.61 -17.80
CA GLU A 35 2.51 4.69 -19.27
C GLU A 35 3.83 4.35 -19.96
N ILE A 36 4.96 4.53 -19.27
CA ILE A 36 6.32 4.39 -19.84
C ILE A 36 7.01 3.13 -19.32
N PHE A 37 6.90 2.87 -18.02
CA PHE A 37 7.60 1.76 -17.36
C PHE A 37 6.61 0.76 -16.77
N PRO A 38 6.87 -0.56 -16.90
CA PRO A 38 6.10 -1.55 -16.18
C PRO A 38 6.31 -1.35 -14.67
N GLY A 39 5.26 -0.95 -13.98
CA GLY A 39 5.27 -0.65 -12.55
C GLY A 39 4.05 -1.20 -11.84
N ALA A 40 4.07 -1.12 -10.51
CA ALA A 40 2.90 -1.45 -9.68
C ALA A 40 2.67 -0.31 -8.69
N PHE A 41 1.42 0.14 -8.62
CA PHE A 41 0.93 0.99 -7.56
C PHE A 41 0.10 0.13 -6.60
N PHE A 42 0.28 0.31 -5.30
CA PHE A 42 -0.41 -0.46 -4.28
C PHE A 42 -0.59 0.38 -3.02
N PHE A 43 -1.57 0.01 -2.21
CA PHE A 43 -1.85 0.67 -0.93
C PHE A 43 -1.31 -0.15 0.24
N VAL A 44 -0.88 0.55 1.29
CA VAL A 44 -0.56 -0.03 2.59
C VAL A 44 -1.61 0.44 3.59
N GLY A 45 -2.25 -0.49 4.27
CA GLY A 45 -3.25 -0.19 5.30
C GLY A 45 -2.62 0.62 6.43
N SER A 46 -3.26 1.73 6.79
CA SER A 46 -2.77 2.67 7.80
C SER A 46 -3.88 3.18 8.73
N GLY A 47 -5.04 2.52 8.68
CA GLY A 47 -6.17 2.82 9.56
C GLY A 47 -6.25 1.82 10.71
N SER A 48 -6.60 2.32 11.89
CA SER A 48 -6.92 1.51 13.06
C SER A 48 -7.80 2.28 14.02
N ASP A 49 -8.63 1.57 14.78
CA ASP A 49 -9.47 2.17 15.82
C ASP A 49 -8.61 2.69 16.99
N GLU A 50 -7.49 2.03 17.31
CA GLU A 50 -6.64 2.44 18.43
C GLU A 50 -5.93 3.78 18.20
N SER A 51 -5.66 4.14 16.95
CA SER A 51 -5.03 5.42 16.58
C SER A 51 -6.04 6.48 16.11
N GLU A 52 -7.34 6.19 16.21
CA GLU A 52 -8.43 7.01 15.68
C GLU A 52 -8.28 7.33 14.17
N SER A 53 -7.59 6.47 13.43
CA SER A 53 -7.28 6.65 12.00
C SER A 53 -8.38 6.04 11.13
N THR A 54 -9.60 6.56 11.28
CA THR A 54 -10.82 6.03 10.62
C THR A 54 -11.42 6.98 9.59
N TYR A 55 -10.95 8.23 9.56
CA TYR A 55 -11.37 9.22 8.56
C TYR A 55 -10.61 9.02 7.24
N VAL A 56 -11.30 9.21 6.12
CA VAL A 56 -10.71 9.13 4.77
C VAL A 56 -9.76 10.29 4.48
N TRP A 57 -8.92 10.12 3.45
CA TRP A 57 -8.07 11.18 2.91
C TRP A 57 -8.88 12.45 2.61
N HIS A 58 -8.25 13.61 2.81
CA HIS A 58 -8.83 14.97 2.67
C HIS A 58 -9.87 15.38 3.73
N HIS A 59 -10.26 14.51 4.66
CA HIS A 59 -11.10 14.93 5.78
C HIS A 59 -10.29 15.74 6.83
N PRO A 60 -10.82 16.80 7.47
CA PRO A 60 -10.07 17.61 8.45
C PRO A 60 -9.58 16.87 9.70
N LYS A 61 -10.18 15.71 9.99
CA LYS A 61 -9.80 14.81 11.09
C LYS A 61 -8.93 13.63 10.61
N TYR A 62 -8.46 13.67 9.37
CA TYR A 62 -7.58 12.63 8.86
C TYR A 62 -6.35 12.50 9.75
N ASN A 63 -6.08 11.28 10.19
CA ASN A 63 -4.87 10.86 10.89
C ASN A 63 -4.45 9.49 10.37
N VAL A 64 -3.23 9.08 10.72
CA VAL A 64 -2.62 7.82 10.29
C VAL A 64 -2.09 7.04 11.47
N ASP A 65 -2.24 5.72 11.42
CA ASP A 65 -1.58 4.80 12.33
C ASP A 65 -0.13 4.61 11.90
N ASP A 66 0.82 5.21 12.61
CA ASP A 66 2.25 5.18 12.26
C ASP A 66 2.86 3.77 12.19
N ARG A 67 2.21 2.77 12.81
CA ARG A 67 2.57 1.36 12.70
C ARG A 67 2.54 0.85 11.24
N PHE A 68 1.89 1.57 10.31
CA PHE A 68 1.94 1.25 8.88
C PHE A 68 3.38 1.18 8.33
N PHE A 69 4.32 1.91 8.93
CA PHE A 69 5.74 1.86 8.54
C PHE A 69 6.36 0.47 8.76
N LEU A 70 5.84 -0.32 9.71
CA LEU A 70 6.27 -1.71 9.94
C LEU A 70 5.94 -2.62 8.76
N THR A 71 5.00 -2.21 7.89
CA THR A 71 4.66 -2.91 6.65
C THR A 71 5.31 -2.23 5.45
N ALA A 72 5.16 -0.91 5.32
CA ALA A 72 5.58 -0.17 4.13
C ALA A 72 7.10 -0.20 3.89
N ALA A 73 7.89 0.08 4.93
CA ALA A 73 9.34 0.18 4.80
C ALA A 73 10.01 -1.16 4.41
N PRO A 74 9.77 -2.29 5.11
CA PRO A 74 10.36 -3.57 4.72
C PRO A 74 9.84 -4.08 3.38
N LEU A 75 8.58 -3.80 3.02
CA LEU A 75 8.06 -4.18 1.69
C LEU A 75 8.81 -3.44 0.58
N MET A 76 8.98 -2.11 0.70
CA MET A 76 9.75 -1.32 -0.27
C MET A 76 11.21 -1.77 -0.35
N ALA A 77 11.85 -2.02 0.79
CA ALA A 77 13.22 -2.54 0.82
C ALA A 77 13.33 -3.92 0.14
N SER A 78 12.40 -4.83 0.45
CA SER A 78 12.37 -6.17 -0.16
C SER A 78 12.18 -6.11 -1.68
N LEU A 79 11.34 -5.20 -2.17
CA LEU A 79 11.14 -4.99 -3.61
C LEU A 79 12.40 -4.48 -4.33
N VAL A 80 13.29 -3.78 -3.64
CA VAL A 80 14.57 -3.33 -4.21
C VAL A 80 15.60 -4.46 -4.20
N PHE A 81 15.70 -5.24 -3.12
CA PHE A 81 16.76 -6.23 -2.95
C PHE A 81 16.42 -7.64 -3.45
N ASN A 82 15.14 -7.99 -3.47
CA ASN A 82 14.64 -9.32 -3.81
C ASN A 82 13.63 -9.30 -4.96
N GLY A 83 13.30 -8.10 -5.48
CA GLY A 83 12.42 -7.90 -6.62
C GLY A 83 13.10 -8.07 -7.96
#